data_AF-A0A0V0QKY5-F1
#
_entry.id   AF-A0A0V0QKY5-F1
#
_cell.length_a   1.000
_cell.length_b   1.000
_cell.length_c   1.000
_cell.angle_alpha   90.00
_cell.angle_beta   90.00
_cell.angle_gamma   90.00
#
_symmetry.space_group_name_H-M   'P 1'
#
loop_
_entity.id
_entity.type
_entity.pdbx_description
1 polymer ?
#
loop_
_entity_poly.entity_id
_entity_poly.type
_entity_poly.pdbx_seq_one_letter_code
_entity_poly.pdbx_strand_id
1 'polypeptide(L)'
;MFDYMENLENSSFVILKRYQEDIYNNDKDIDLNFLYGYPGSFSNFNKQFVQLNSNEVCEYLPDTFTQEQVAECNLVDTGILRQGVKQAFTSVNEQVRDMEIHFNQEIEDIIDIQSELQAKQIEYMNSQQMDTINDLTFYTQQGNIVIQNNLFTANDEQTISQKKLEYIKFSCLIVVVFIVFFFAWMPYLKSLNKKIWMTKGILGMIPIDVILKNKLLLEAFMKGDIIRAVR
;
A
#
# COMPACT_ATOMS: atom_id res chain seq x y z
N MET A 1 -29.57 -31.40 25.24
CA MET A 1 -29.35 -32.27 24.07
C MET A 1 -29.82 -31.56 22.81
N PHE A 2 -31.07 -31.09 22.75
CA PHE A 2 -31.56 -30.17 21.70
C PHE A 2 -30.72 -28.88 21.56
N ASP A 3 -30.40 -28.17 22.66
CA ASP A 3 -29.52 -26.97 22.62
C ASP A 3 -28.08 -27.24 22.12
N TYR A 4 -27.63 -28.50 22.13
CA TYR A 4 -26.27 -28.87 21.70
C TYR A 4 -26.22 -29.29 20.24
N MET A 5 -27.32 -29.86 19.72
CA MET A 5 -27.47 -30.13 18.28
C MET A 5 -27.72 -28.84 17.50
N GLU A 6 -28.50 -27.91 18.06
CA GLU A 6 -28.68 -26.56 17.50
C GLU A 6 -27.36 -25.76 17.46
N ASN A 7 -26.41 -26.03 18.36
CA ASN A 7 -25.07 -25.43 18.32
C ASN A 7 -24.11 -26.11 17.33
N LEU A 8 -24.31 -27.39 16.99
CA LEU A 8 -23.46 -28.13 16.06
C LEU A 8 -23.91 -27.94 14.60
N GLU A 9 -25.21 -27.98 14.32
CA GLU A 9 -25.80 -27.56 13.04
C GLU A 9 -25.43 -26.12 12.71
N ASN A 10 -25.40 -25.24 13.72
CA ASN A 10 -24.92 -23.88 13.54
C ASN A 10 -23.41 -23.82 13.26
N SER A 11 -22.58 -24.75 13.73
CA SER A 11 -21.12 -24.62 13.59
C SER A 11 -20.60 -24.89 12.17
N SER A 12 -21.08 -25.95 11.50
CA SER A 12 -20.69 -26.27 10.12
C SER A 12 -21.30 -25.27 9.14
N PHE A 13 -22.57 -24.90 9.34
CA PHE A 13 -23.26 -23.90 8.54
C PHE A 13 -22.63 -22.51 8.69
N VAL A 14 -22.19 -22.12 9.90
CA VAL A 14 -21.48 -20.85 10.12
C VAL A 14 -20.10 -20.86 9.46
N ILE A 15 -19.36 -21.97 9.51
CA ILE A 15 -18.05 -22.08 8.84
C ILE A 15 -18.22 -21.94 7.33
N LEU A 16 -19.21 -22.62 6.75
CA LEU A 16 -19.40 -22.61 5.32
C LEU A 16 -19.97 -21.28 4.81
N LYS A 17 -20.93 -20.68 5.53
CA LYS A 17 -21.42 -19.34 5.22
C LYS A 17 -20.31 -18.29 5.33
N ARG A 18 -19.45 -18.40 6.35
CA ARG A 18 -18.27 -17.54 6.49
C ARG A 18 -17.30 -17.73 5.32
N TYR A 19 -17.08 -18.97 4.88
CA TYR A 19 -16.25 -19.28 3.72
C TYR A 19 -16.82 -18.64 2.45
N GLN A 20 -18.13 -18.76 2.21
CA GLN A 20 -18.83 -18.11 1.08
C GLN A 20 -18.72 -16.58 1.13
N GLU A 21 -18.89 -15.97 2.31
CA GLU A 21 -18.71 -14.52 2.49
C GLU A 21 -17.26 -14.10 2.23
N ASP A 22 -16.27 -14.85 2.72
CA ASP A 22 -14.85 -14.58 2.50
C ASP A 22 -14.50 -14.69 1.01
N ILE A 23 -15.03 -15.68 0.29
CA ILE A 23 -14.80 -15.81 -1.15
C ILE A 23 -15.48 -14.70 -1.94
N TYR A 24 -16.75 -14.38 -1.65
CA TYR A 24 -17.47 -13.30 -2.31
C TYR A 24 -16.76 -11.95 -2.11
N ASN A 25 -16.30 -11.67 -0.89
CA ASN A 25 -15.54 -10.47 -0.60
C ASN A 25 -14.20 -10.46 -1.34
N ASN A 26 -13.50 -11.59 -1.40
CA ASN A 26 -12.26 -11.71 -2.16
C ASN A 26 -12.46 -11.49 -3.66
N ASP A 27 -13.47 -12.08 -4.29
CA ASP A 27 -13.76 -11.90 -5.72
C ASP A 27 -14.12 -10.44 -6.03
N LYS A 28 -14.96 -9.84 -5.18
CA LYS A 28 -15.29 -8.42 -5.27
C LYS A 28 -14.06 -7.53 -5.10
N ASP A 29 -13.18 -7.84 -4.16
CA ASP A 29 -11.95 -7.06 -3.93
C ASP A 29 -10.97 -7.22 -5.11
N ILE A 30 -10.87 -8.41 -5.71
CA ILE A 30 -10.10 -8.63 -6.93
C ILE A 30 -10.65 -7.76 -8.07
N ASP A 31 -11.96 -7.81 -8.32
CA ASP A 31 -12.62 -7.05 -9.40
C ASP A 31 -12.54 -5.53 -9.15
N LEU A 32 -12.67 -5.06 -7.91
CA LEU A 32 -12.50 -3.66 -7.56
C LEU A 32 -11.06 -3.19 -7.75
N ASN A 33 -10.07 -4.00 -7.36
CA ASN A 33 -8.65 -3.70 -7.58
C ASN A 33 -8.30 -3.61 -9.08
N PHE A 34 -8.97 -4.40 -9.92
CA PHE A 34 -8.89 -4.27 -11.38
C PHE A 34 -9.43 -2.93 -11.89
N LEU A 35 -10.54 -2.46 -11.33
CA LEU A 35 -11.25 -1.26 -11.78
C LEU A 35 -10.52 0.05 -11.43
N TYR A 36 -9.75 0.10 -10.34
CA TYR A 36 -9.13 1.34 -9.88
C TYR A 36 -7.89 1.78 -10.66
N GLY A 37 -7.37 0.97 -11.59
CA GLY A 37 -6.30 1.35 -12.51
C GLY A 37 -4.98 1.65 -11.79
N TYR A 38 -4.02 0.73 -11.86
CA TYR A 38 -2.71 1.00 -11.32
C TYR A 38 -2.00 2.12 -12.11
N PRO A 39 -1.25 3.03 -11.45
CA PRO A 39 -0.39 3.99 -12.13
C PRO A 39 0.51 3.28 -13.16
N GLY A 40 0.88 3.96 -14.25
CA GLY A 40 1.69 3.34 -15.33
C GLY A 40 3.02 2.74 -14.87
N SER A 41 3.55 3.17 -13.72
CA SER A 41 4.72 2.58 -13.04
C SER A 41 4.52 1.12 -12.62
N PHE A 42 3.28 0.66 -12.46
CA PHE A 42 2.93 -0.71 -12.11
C PHE A 42 2.47 -1.53 -13.33
N SER A 43 2.73 -1.07 -14.56
CA SER A 43 2.31 -1.79 -15.76
C SER A 43 2.78 -3.25 -15.81
N ASN A 44 3.99 -3.53 -15.30
CA ASN A 44 4.49 -4.91 -15.20
C ASN A 44 3.74 -5.74 -14.16
N PHE A 45 3.53 -5.18 -12.95
CA PHE A 45 2.73 -5.81 -11.91
C PHE A 45 1.30 -6.09 -12.42
N ASN A 46 0.66 -5.08 -13.02
CA ASN A 46 -0.69 -5.21 -13.56
C ASN A 46 -0.75 -6.30 -14.64
N LYS A 47 0.25 -6.38 -15.52
CA LYS A 47 0.33 -7.46 -16.51
C LYS A 47 0.43 -8.84 -15.84
N GLN A 48 1.30 -9.01 -14.86
CA GLN A 48 1.44 -10.27 -14.13
C GLN A 48 0.18 -10.63 -13.35
N PHE A 49 -0.47 -9.65 -12.72
CA PHE A 49 -1.73 -9.83 -12.00
C PHE A 49 -2.86 -10.25 -12.93
N VAL A 50 -3.00 -9.60 -14.09
CA VAL A 50 -3.96 -9.99 -15.14
C VAL A 50 -3.70 -11.42 -15.60
N GLN A 51 -2.43 -11.76 -15.83
CA GLN A 51 -2.03 -13.09 -16.27
C GLN A 51 -2.30 -14.16 -15.21
N LEU A 52 -2.00 -13.93 -13.94
CA LEU A 52 -2.32 -14.88 -12.87
C LEU A 52 -3.85 -15.08 -12.73
N ASN A 53 -4.62 -14.00 -12.81
CA ASN A 53 -6.06 -14.08 -12.63
C ASN A 53 -6.79 -14.73 -13.80
N SER A 54 -6.26 -14.62 -15.03
CA SER A 54 -6.97 -15.04 -16.25
C SER A 54 -6.27 -16.15 -17.05
N ASN A 55 -5.02 -16.50 -16.72
CA ASN A 55 -4.20 -17.49 -17.43
C ASN A 55 -3.54 -18.48 -16.45
N GLU A 56 -2.41 -19.08 -16.82
CA GLU A 56 -1.85 -20.23 -16.10
C GLU A 56 -1.22 -19.85 -14.75
N VAL A 57 -1.85 -20.28 -13.65
CA VAL A 57 -1.35 -20.07 -12.27
C VAL A 57 0.00 -20.74 -12.06
N CYS A 58 0.20 -21.89 -12.70
CA CYS A 58 1.40 -22.71 -12.56
C CYS A 58 2.67 -22.03 -13.12
N GLU A 59 2.55 -21.03 -13.99
CA GLU A 59 3.68 -20.21 -14.47
C GLU A 59 4.21 -19.24 -13.41
N TYR A 60 3.41 -18.96 -12.38
CA TYR A 60 3.72 -18.00 -11.33
C TYR A 60 4.09 -18.67 -10.00
N LEU A 61 4.46 -19.95 -10.03
CA LEU A 61 4.96 -20.64 -8.85
C LEU A 61 6.38 -20.17 -8.49
N PRO A 62 6.77 -20.18 -7.21
CA PRO A 62 8.13 -19.85 -6.81
C PRO A 62 9.17 -20.75 -7.49
N ASP A 63 10.34 -20.20 -7.81
CA ASP A 63 11.46 -20.95 -8.42
C ASP A 63 11.95 -22.14 -7.56
N THR A 64 11.54 -22.23 -6.30
CA THR A 64 11.84 -23.35 -5.41
C THR A 64 11.06 -24.62 -5.76
N PHE A 65 10.03 -24.53 -6.61
CA PHE A 65 9.22 -25.67 -7.03
C PHE A 65 9.98 -26.53 -8.06
N THR A 66 9.88 -27.84 -7.90
CA THR A 66 10.46 -28.79 -8.85
C THR A 66 9.60 -28.87 -10.13
N GLN A 67 10.18 -29.36 -11.23
CA GLN A 67 9.43 -29.59 -12.47
C GLN A 67 8.26 -30.57 -12.28
N GLU A 68 8.40 -31.53 -11.35
CA GLU A 68 7.34 -32.46 -10.98
C GLU A 68 6.16 -31.73 -10.33
N GLN A 69 6.41 -30.84 -9.36
CA GLN A 69 5.36 -30.06 -8.71
C GLN A 69 4.66 -29.09 -9.67
N VAL A 70 5.39 -28.53 -10.64
CA VAL A 70 4.78 -27.71 -11.70
C VAL A 70 3.90 -28.56 -12.62
N ALA A 71 4.29 -29.80 -12.90
CA ALA A 71 3.46 -30.73 -13.66
C ALA A 71 2.21 -31.17 -12.87
N GLU A 72 2.34 -31.41 -11.55
CA GLU A 72 1.22 -31.69 -10.65
C GLU A 72 0.22 -30.54 -10.64
N CYS A 73 0.70 -29.29 -10.46
CA CYS A 73 -0.13 -28.08 -10.55
C CYS A 73 -0.98 -28.04 -11.83
N ASN A 74 -0.38 -28.41 -12.97
CA ASN A 74 -1.05 -28.40 -14.27
C ASN A 74 -2.11 -29.49 -14.43
N LEU A 75 -2.11 -30.50 -13.57
CA LEU A 75 -3.06 -31.62 -13.59
C LEU A 75 -4.18 -31.48 -12.55
N VAL A 76 -4.05 -30.57 -11.58
CA VAL A 76 -5.07 -30.34 -10.54
C VAL A 76 -6.42 -30.00 -11.18
N ASP A 77 -7.45 -30.74 -10.78
CA ASP A 77 -8.84 -30.56 -11.21
C ASP A 77 -8.96 -30.39 -12.73
N THR A 78 -8.38 -31.33 -13.49
CA THR A 78 -8.37 -31.33 -14.96
C THR A 78 -7.67 -30.12 -15.61
N GLY A 79 -6.79 -29.46 -14.86
CA GLY A 79 -6.02 -28.30 -15.31
C GLY A 79 -6.77 -26.98 -15.15
N ILE A 80 -7.67 -26.88 -14.17
CA ILE A 80 -8.40 -25.62 -13.92
C ILE A 80 -7.49 -24.46 -13.56
N LEU A 81 -6.34 -24.74 -12.94
CA LEU A 81 -5.29 -23.76 -12.63
C LEU A 81 -4.69 -23.13 -13.90
N ARG A 82 -4.91 -23.72 -15.08
CA ARG A 82 -4.49 -23.13 -16.36
C ARG A 82 -5.40 -22.00 -16.85
N GLN A 83 -6.60 -21.90 -16.26
CA GLN A 83 -7.59 -20.88 -16.59
C GLN A 83 -7.56 -19.67 -15.65
N GLY A 84 -6.65 -19.67 -14.66
CA GLY A 84 -6.44 -18.56 -13.75
C GLY A 84 -7.07 -18.74 -12.39
N VAL A 85 -6.60 -17.90 -11.48
CA VAL A 85 -7.03 -17.89 -10.07
C VAL A 85 -8.54 -17.67 -9.95
N LYS A 86 -9.15 -16.85 -10.81
CA LYS A 86 -10.60 -16.59 -10.78
C LYS A 86 -11.42 -17.86 -11.03
N GLN A 87 -11.02 -18.66 -12.03
CA GLN A 87 -11.70 -19.92 -12.34
C GLN A 87 -11.43 -20.98 -11.27
N ALA A 88 -10.21 -21.04 -10.76
CA ALA A 88 -9.87 -21.93 -9.65
C ALA A 88 -10.72 -21.65 -8.40
N PHE A 89 -10.88 -20.38 -8.01
CA PHE A 89 -11.77 -20.00 -6.90
C PHE A 89 -13.22 -20.35 -7.18
N THR A 90 -13.70 -20.10 -8.41
CA THR A 90 -15.08 -20.47 -8.78
C THR A 90 -15.30 -21.98 -8.66
N SER A 91 -14.33 -22.81 -9.06
CA SER A 91 -14.41 -24.26 -8.89
C SER A 91 -14.36 -24.69 -7.43
N VAL A 92 -13.46 -24.11 -6.62
CA VAL A 92 -13.44 -24.37 -5.17
C VAL A 92 -14.81 -24.07 -4.56
N ASN A 93 -15.47 -22.99 -4.96
CA ASN A 93 -16.80 -22.64 -4.47
C ASN A 93 -17.86 -23.67 -4.81
N GLU A 94 -17.92 -24.08 -6.08
CA GLU A 94 -18.89 -25.09 -6.51
C GLU A 94 -18.60 -26.44 -5.84
N GLN A 95 -17.33 -26.85 -5.72
CA GLN A 95 -16.97 -28.08 -5.02
C GLN A 95 -17.35 -28.05 -3.53
N VAL A 96 -17.08 -26.94 -2.83
CA VAL A 96 -17.46 -26.78 -1.42
C VAL A 96 -18.99 -26.81 -1.26
N ARG A 97 -19.70 -26.16 -2.18
CA ARG A 97 -21.17 -26.17 -2.19
C ARG A 97 -21.73 -27.56 -2.45
N ASP A 98 -21.16 -28.31 -3.40
CA ASP A 98 -21.58 -29.68 -3.69
C ASP A 98 -21.32 -30.61 -2.49
N MET A 99 -20.15 -30.48 -1.85
CA MET A 99 -19.84 -31.20 -0.61
C MET A 99 -20.84 -30.88 0.50
N GLU A 100 -21.24 -29.62 0.66
CA GLU A 100 -22.24 -29.21 1.65
C GLU A 100 -23.59 -29.87 1.39
N ILE A 101 -24.07 -29.83 0.15
CA ILE A 101 -25.36 -30.40 -0.24
C ILE A 101 -25.36 -31.91 0.05
N HIS A 102 -24.30 -32.62 -0.32
CA HIS A 102 -24.17 -34.05 -0.07
C HIS A 102 -24.06 -34.38 1.42
N PHE A 103 -23.27 -33.61 2.17
CA PHE A 103 -23.11 -33.80 3.61
C PHE A 103 -24.44 -33.60 4.36
N ASN A 104 -25.20 -32.56 4.01
CA ASN A 104 -26.49 -32.28 4.63
C ASN A 104 -27.52 -33.37 4.31
N GLN A 105 -27.54 -33.88 3.07
CA GLN A 105 -28.41 -35.00 2.69
C GLN A 105 -28.09 -36.27 3.48
N GLU A 106 -26.81 -36.60 3.68
CA GLU A 106 -26.43 -37.78 4.46
C GLU A 106 -26.71 -37.63 5.95
N ILE A 107 -26.67 -36.42 6.50
CA ILE A 107 -26.93 -36.17 7.93
C ILE A 107 -28.41 -36.21 8.28
N GLU A 108 -29.31 -35.78 7.38
CA GLU A 108 -30.75 -35.90 7.59
C GLU A 108 -31.18 -37.34 7.91
N ASP A 109 -30.41 -38.33 7.44
CA ASP A 109 -30.64 -39.75 7.71
C ASP A 109 -30.03 -40.26 9.04
N ILE A 110 -29.15 -39.48 9.69
CA ILE A 110 -28.27 -39.91 10.82
C ILE A 110 -28.66 -39.24 12.17
N ILE A 111 -29.80 -38.55 12.24
CA ILE A 111 -30.17 -37.57 13.28
C ILE A 111 -29.96 -38.00 14.75
N ASP A 112 -29.93 -39.29 15.11
CA ASP A 112 -29.88 -39.73 16.52
C ASP A 112 -28.49 -40.18 17.05
N ILE A 113 -27.43 -40.26 16.23
CA ILE A 113 -26.16 -40.88 16.66
C ILE A 113 -24.94 -39.98 16.46
N GLN A 114 -24.50 -39.33 17.55
CA GLN A 114 -23.35 -38.42 17.55
C GLN A 114 -22.03 -39.05 17.07
N SER A 115 -21.81 -40.34 17.35
CA SER A 115 -20.60 -41.05 16.89
C SER A 115 -20.59 -41.27 15.38
N GLU A 116 -21.75 -41.42 14.74
CA GLU A 116 -21.86 -41.58 13.28
C GLU A 116 -21.62 -40.25 12.57
N LEU A 117 -22.11 -39.14 13.13
CA LEU A 117 -21.81 -37.79 12.63
C LEU A 117 -20.29 -37.51 12.61
N GLN A 118 -19.57 -37.86 13.68
CA GLN A 118 -18.12 -37.67 13.75
C GLN A 118 -17.37 -38.53 12.72
N ALA A 119 -17.80 -39.78 12.53
CA ALA A 119 -17.22 -40.66 11.52
C ALA A 119 -17.43 -40.09 10.11
N LYS A 120 -18.62 -39.57 9.82
CA LYS A 120 -18.93 -38.91 8.54
C LYS A 120 -18.11 -37.65 8.31
N GLN A 121 -17.91 -36.81 9.31
CA GLN A 121 -17.02 -35.66 9.19
C GLN A 121 -15.59 -36.07 8.82
N ILE A 122 -15.05 -37.10 9.47
CA ILE A 122 -13.71 -37.62 9.16
C ILE A 122 -13.67 -38.21 7.74
N GLU A 123 -14.72 -38.90 7.31
CA GLU A 123 -14.83 -39.41 5.93
C GLU A 123 -14.76 -38.27 4.91
N TYR A 124 -15.55 -37.20 5.09
CA TYR A 124 -15.55 -36.04 4.20
C TYR A 124 -14.21 -35.28 4.20
N MET A 125 -13.57 -35.12 5.37
CA MET A 125 -12.27 -34.46 5.48
C MET A 125 -11.14 -35.24 4.78
N ASN A 126 -11.29 -36.55 4.62
CA ASN A 126 -10.35 -37.43 3.91
C ASN A 126 -10.83 -37.77 2.49
N SER A 127 -11.82 -37.05 1.96
CA SER A 127 -12.34 -37.28 0.61
C SER A 127 -11.40 -36.71 -0.45
N GLN A 128 -11.43 -37.31 -1.64
CA GLN A 128 -10.68 -36.82 -2.81
C GLN A 128 -11.06 -35.37 -3.20
N GLN A 129 -12.31 -34.96 -2.93
CA GLN A 129 -12.79 -33.59 -3.17
C GLN A 129 -12.06 -32.60 -2.26
N MET A 130 -11.89 -32.95 -0.99
CA MET A 130 -11.15 -32.12 -0.04
C MET A 130 -9.66 -32.02 -0.42
N ASP A 131 -9.05 -33.12 -0.88
CA ASP A 131 -7.68 -33.09 -1.41
C ASP A 131 -7.56 -32.16 -2.61
N THR A 132 -8.53 -32.20 -3.53
CA THR A 132 -8.58 -31.31 -4.70
C THR A 132 -8.70 -29.85 -4.29
N ILE A 133 -9.57 -29.53 -3.33
CA ILE A 133 -9.72 -28.17 -2.78
C ILE A 133 -8.42 -27.70 -2.11
N ASN A 134 -7.76 -28.58 -1.36
CA ASN A 134 -6.49 -28.28 -0.71
C ASN A 134 -5.40 -27.96 -1.75
N ASP A 135 -5.29 -28.76 -2.81
CA ASP A 135 -4.33 -28.53 -3.89
C ASP A 135 -4.61 -27.22 -4.63
N LEU A 136 -5.87 -26.96 -4.99
CA LEU A 136 -6.30 -25.70 -5.62
C LEU A 136 -5.93 -24.50 -4.75
N THR A 137 -6.24 -24.56 -3.46
CA THR A 137 -5.95 -23.49 -2.51
C THR A 137 -4.44 -23.31 -2.32
N PHE A 138 -3.68 -24.40 -2.24
CA PHE A 138 -2.23 -24.38 -2.07
C PHE A 138 -1.55 -23.68 -3.25
N TYR A 139 -1.79 -24.14 -4.49
CA TYR A 139 -1.12 -23.58 -5.66
C TYR A 139 -1.54 -22.13 -5.94
N THR A 140 -2.82 -21.79 -5.77
CA THR A 140 -3.28 -20.39 -5.90
C THR A 140 -2.66 -19.48 -4.84
N GLN A 141 -2.50 -19.95 -3.60
CA GLN A 141 -1.80 -19.20 -2.56
C GLN A 141 -0.33 -18.96 -2.91
N GLN A 142 0.38 -19.96 -3.46
CA GLN A 142 1.76 -19.79 -3.89
C GLN A 142 1.91 -18.76 -5.01
N GLY A 143 1.03 -18.80 -6.01
CA GLY A 143 0.99 -17.79 -7.07
C GLY A 143 0.75 -16.37 -6.53
N ASN A 144 -0.17 -16.24 -5.56
CA ASN A 144 -0.44 -14.96 -4.89
C ASN A 144 0.78 -14.42 -4.13
N ILE A 145 1.55 -15.27 -3.44
CA ILE A 145 2.77 -14.85 -2.74
C ILE A 145 3.79 -14.25 -3.70
N VAL A 146 4.00 -14.88 -4.87
CA VAL A 146 4.93 -14.37 -5.90
C VAL A 146 4.50 -12.99 -6.39
N ILE A 147 3.21 -12.81 -6.68
CA ILE A 147 2.67 -11.53 -7.12
C ILE A 147 2.77 -10.45 -6.03
N GLN A 148 2.50 -10.79 -4.78
CA GLN A 148 2.68 -9.84 -3.68
C GLN A 148 4.13 -9.41 -3.54
N ASN A 149 5.09 -10.33 -3.64
CA ASN A 149 6.51 -9.99 -3.62
C ASN A 149 6.92 -9.05 -4.77
N ASN A 150 6.35 -9.26 -5.96
CA ASN A 150 6.57 -8.37 -7.11
C ASN A 150 5.94 -6.98 -6.88
N LEU A 151 4.77 -6.92 -6.22
CA LEU A 151 4.15 -5.65 -5.82
C LEU A 151 5.03 -4.87 -4.83
N PHE A 152 5.55 -5.54 -3.81
CA PHE A 152 6.46 -4.92 -2.84
C PHE A 152 7.72 -4.38 -3.52
N THR A 153 8.31 -5.17 -4.42
CA THR A 153 9.48 -4.73 -5.18
C THR A 153 9.17 -3.52 -6.08
N ALA A 154 8.03 -3.53 -6.77
CA ALA A 154 7.59 -2.39 -7.59
C ALA A 154 7.34 -1.12 -6.75
N ASN A 155 6.76 -1.28 -5.56
CA ASN A 155 6.57 -0.19 -4.60
C ASN A 155 7.90 0.41 -4.13
N ASP A 156 8.90 -0.43 -3.87
CA ASP A 156 10.23 0.01 -3.47
C ASP A 156 10.94 0.77 -4.60
N GLU A 157 10.92 0.25 -5.82
CA GLU A 157 11.49 0.92 -6.99
C GLU A 157 10.82 2.27 -7.27
N GLN A 158 9.50 2.34 -7.11
CA GLN A 158 8.77 3.60 -7.25
C GLN A 158 9.14 4.59 -6.15
N THR A 159 9.22 4.13 -4.89
CA THR A 159 9.59 4.98 -3.76
C THR A 159 11.01 5.53 -3.95
N ILE A 160 11.94 4.71 -4.45
CA ILE A 160 13.30 5.14 -4.78
C ILE A 160 13.29 6.16 -5.92
N SER A 161 12.48 5.94 -6.95
CA SER A 161 12.40 6.83 -8.12
C SER A 161 11.78 8.18 -7.77
N GLN A 162 10.74 8.21 -6.95
CA GLN A 162 10.13 9.44 -6.44
C GLN A 162 11.11 10.23 -5.57
N LYS A 163 11.82 9.56 -4.65
CA LYS A 163 12.87 10.19 -3.83
C LYS A 163 13.96 10.82 -4.69
N LYS A 164 14.42 10.14 -5.75
CA LYS A 164 15.42 10.69 -6.70
C LYS A 164 14.93 11.98 -7.36
N LEU A 165 13.66 12.02 -7.80
CA LEU A 165 13.07 13.23 -8.38
C LEU A 165 12.97 14.38 -7.37
N GLU A 166 12.63 14.09 -6.12
CA GLU A 166 12.61 15.09 -5.06
C GLU A 166 13.99 15.65 -4.77
N TYR A 167 15.03 14.81 -4.72
CA TYR A 167 16.41 15.27 -4.58
C TYR A 167 16.85 16.19 -5.72
N ILE A 168 16.47 15.88 -6.96
CA ILE A 168 16.77 16.73 -8.13
C ILE A 168 16.06 18.08 -8.01
N LYS A 169 14.76 18.08 -7.69
CA LYS A 169 13.98 19.32 -7.48
C LYS A 169 14.59 20.19 -6.38
N PHE A 170 14.97 19.57 -5.26
CA PHE A 170 15.61 20.26 -4.14
C PHE A 170 16.97 20.85 -4.52
N SER A 171 17.78 20.10 -5.29
CA SER A 171 19.05 20.58 -5.82
C SER A 171 18.88 21.80 -6.75
N CYS A 172 17.93 21.75 -7.68
CA CYS A 172 17.60 22.91 -8.52
C CYS A 172 17.16 24.13 -7.71
N LEU A 173 16.34 23.93 -6.67
CA LEU A 173 15.90 25.02 -5.79
C LEU A 173 17.08 25.70 -5.10
N ILE A 174 18.05 24.93 -4.59
CA ILE A 174 19.25 25.47 -3.96
C ILE A 174 20.04 26.36 -4.94
N VAL A 175 20.21 25.90 -6.18
CA VAL A 175 20.91 26.69 -7.22
C VAL A 175 20.19 28.01 -7.49
N VAL A 176 18.86 28.00 -7.60
CA VAL A 176 18.06 29.22 -7.79
C VAL A 176 18.21 30.17 -6.60
N VAL A 177 18.19 29.65 -5.37
CA VAL A 177 18.41 30.47 -4.16
C VAL A 177 19.79 31.11 -4.17
N PHE A 178 20.84 30.40 -4.56
CA PHE A 178 22.18 30.98 -4.70
C PHE A 178 22.21 32.09 -5.74
N ILE A 179 21.57 31.90 -6.89
CA ILE A 179 21.47 32.94 -7.93
C ILE A 179 20.79 34.19 -7.36
N VAL A 180 19.64 34.04 -6.70
CA VAL A 180 18.93 35.18 -6.08
C VAL A 180 19.81 35.85 -5.01
N PHE A 181 20.52 35.08 -4.20
CA PHE A 181 21.43 35.61 -3.18
C PHE A 181 22.57 36.44 -3.79
N PHE A 182 23.24 35.93 -4.82
CA PHE A 182 24.36 36.66 -5.44
C PHE A 182 23.90 37.87 -6.27
N PHE A 183 22.77 37.76 -6.99
CA PHE A 183 22.35 38.81 -7.93
C PHE A 183 21.38 39.83 -7.33
N ALA A 184 20.57 39.47 -6.33
CA ALA A 184 19.64 40.41 -5.69
C ALA A 184 20.15 40.82 -4.30
N TRP A 185 20.55 39.86 -3.47
CA TRP A 185 20.85 40.14 -2.06
C TRP A 185 22.19 40.87 -1.88
N MET A 186 23.26 40.43 -2.54
CA MET A 186 24.57 41.10 -2.46
C MET A 186 24.54 42.58 -2.91
N PRO A 187 23.97 42.96 -4.08
CA PRO A 187 23.91 44.37 -4.45
C PRO A 187 22.98 45.17 -3.54
N TYR A 188 21.89 44.56 -3.06
CA TYR A 188 21.03 45.19 -2.05
C TYR A 188 21.82 45.53 -0.78
N LEU A 189 22.56 44.57 -0.22
CA LEU A 189 23.40 44.80 0.96
C LEU A 189 24.49 45.85 0.72
N LYS A 190 25.13 45.86 -0.46
CA LYS A 190 26.10 46.91 -0.82
C LYS A 190 25.45 48.30 -0.84
N SER A 191 24.26 48.43 -1.43
CA SER A 191 23.50 49.67 -1.46
C SER A 191 23.08 50.12 -0.05
N LEU A 192 22.60 49.17 0.77
CA LEU A 192 22.22 49.42 2.16
C LEU A 192 23.42 49.89 3.00
N ASN A 193 24.56 49.20 2.90
CA ASN A 193 25.79 49.58 3.62
C ASN A 193 26.28 50.97 3.21
N LYS A 194 26.20 51.32 1.92
CA LYS A 194 26.55 52.66 1.45
C LYS A 194 25.63 53.73 2.06
N LYS A 195 24.32 53.47 2.12
CA LYS A 195 23.35 54.38 2.75
C LYS A 195 23.63 54.54 4.24
N ILE A 196 23.86 53.44 4.96
CA ILE A 196 24.21 53.46 6.38
C ILE A 196 25.50 54.25 6.61
N TRP A 197 26.53 54.06 5.79
CA TRP A 197 27.79 54.78 5.91
C TRP A 197 27.62 56.28 5.66
N MET A 198 26.84 56.67 4.64
CA MET A 198 26.52 58.09 4.38
C MET A 198 25.75 58.70 5.55
N THR A 199 24.72 58.02 6.07
CA THR A 199 23.95 58.52 7.21
C THR A 199 24.81 58.64 8.47
N LYS A 200 25.67 57.65 8.74
CA LYS A 200 26.66 57.72 9.84
C LYS A 200 27.65 58.87 9.65
N GLY A 201 28.12 59.08 8.42
CA GLY A 201 29.04 60.18 8.08
C GLY A 201 28.40 61.56 8.27
N ILE A 202 27.17 61.75 7.77
CA ILE A 202 26.42 63.00 7.95
C ILE A 202 26.17 63.28 9.44
N LEU A 203 25.78 62.26 10.21
CA LEU A 203 25.59 62.43 11.65
C LEU A 203 26.88 62.75 12.40
N GLY A 204 28.01 62.16 12.01
CA GLY A 204 29.32 62.46 12.61
C GLY A 204 29.84 63.86 12.28
N MET A 205 29.36 64.47 11.19
CA MET A 205 29.81 65.81 10.74
C MET A 205 29.09 66.97 11.43
N ILE A 206 27.99 66.74 12.14
CA ILE A 206 27.31 67.79 12.89
C ILE A 206 28.07 68.00 14.20
N PRO A 207 28.74 69.15 14.41
CA PRO A 207 29.49 69.39 15.63
C PRO A 207 28.53 69.39 16.82
N ILE A 208 28.83 68.53 17.80
CA ILE A 208 28.03 68.36 19.02
C ILE A 208 27.84 69.71 19.73
N ASP A 209 28.82 70.61 19.64
CA ASP A 209 28.77 71.95 20.20
C ASP A 209 27.62 72.81 19.66
N VAL A 210 27.21 72.63 18.41
CA VAL A 210 26.08 73.37 17.80
C VAL A 210 24.74 72.79 18.26
N ILE A 211 24.66 71.47 18.45
CA ILE A 211 23.46 70.79 18.98
C ILE A 211 23.27 71.15 20.46
N LEU A 212 24.33 71.14 21.26
CA LEU A 212 24.28 71.45 22.70
C LEU A 212 23.93 72.92 22.99
N LYS A 213 24.29 73.85 22.10
CA LYS A 213 23.97 75.28 22.28
C LYS A 213 22.51 75.63 22.02
N ASN A 214 21.75 74.78 21.32
CA ASN A 214 20.38 75.09 20.91
C ASN A 214 19.37 74.11 21.52
N LYS A 215 18.74 74.52 22.65
CA LYS A 215 17.90 73.64 23.49
C LYS A 215 16.74 72.97 22.73
N LEU A 216 16.16 73.66 21.74
CA LEU A 216 15.08 73.11 20.92
C LEU A 216 15.54 71.97 20.00
N LEU A 217 16.75 72.06 19.45
CA LEU A 217 17.34 71.01 18.61
C LEU A 217 17.75 69.79 19.45
N LEU A 218 18.29 70.02 20.65
CA LEU A 218 18.64 68.97 21.59
C LEU A 218 17.41 68.13 21.98
N GLU A 219 16.30 68.79 22.31
CA GLU A 219 15.06 68.11 22.70
C GLU A 219 14.44 67.32 21.54
N ALA A 220 14.46 67.86 20.31
CA ALA A 220 14.03 67.16 19.12
C ALA A 220 14.90 65.91 18.81
N PHE A 221 16.22 66.00 19.01
CA PHE A 221 17.14 64.87 18.81
C PHE A 221 16.98 63.76 19.85
N MET A 222 16.74 64.12 21.12
CA MET A 222 16.48 63.14 22.18
C MET A 222 15.13 62.43 22.02
N LYS A 223 14.13 63.14 21.47
CA LYS A 223 12.79 62.60 21.25
C LYS A 223 12.69 61.71 20.00
N GLY A 224 13.61 61.85 19.04
CA GLY A 224 13.62 61.13 17.76
C GLY A 224 14.41 59.81 17.70
N ASP A 225 14.88 59.26 18.82
CA ASP A 225 15.70 58.02 18.91
C ASP A 225 17.03 58.00 18.11
N ILE A 226 17.41 59.12 17.48
CA ILE A 226 18.58 59.21 16.59
C ILE A 226 19.89 58.93 17.36
N ILE A 227 19.98 59.36 18.62
CA ILE A 227 21.17 59.14 19.46
C ILE A 227 21.36 57.65 19.80
N ARG A 228 20.27 56.86 19.86
CA ARG A 228 20.33 55.41 20.10
C ARG A 228 20.78 54.63 18.86
N ALA A 229 20.57 55.14 17.65
CA ALA A 229 20.95 54.47 16.41
C ALA A 229 22.44 54.62 16.03
N VAL A 230 23.17 55.51 16.69
CA VAL A 230 24.59 55.81 16.40
C VAL A 230 25.56 55.13 17.37
N ARG A 231 25.10 54.75 18.57
CA ARG A 231 25.90 54.04 19.57
C ARG A 231 25.97 52.55 19.25
#